data_AF-A0A067TCY1-F1
#
_entry.id   AF-A0A067TCY1-F1
#
_cell.length_a   1.000
_cell.length_b   1.000
_cell.length_c   1.000
_cell.angle_alpha   90.00
_cell.angle_beta   90.00
_cell.angle_gamma   90.00
#
_symmetry.space_group_name_H-M   'P 1'
#
loop_
_entity.id
_entity.type
_entity.pdbx_description
1 polymer ?
#
loop_
_entity_poly.entity_id
_entity_poly.type
_entity_poly.pdbx_seq_one_letter_code
_entity_poly.pdbx_strand_id
1 'polypeptide(L)'
;MPTAEISPVKQRGNKKENTDLHTIEVKTWLERRFQEELVVKDAEIKHLKGYILQLQSQMVLQRVYCAQVRRQLKAKEKKAEKKGKQGGRILGDGQGRLLTGSVVFKLVDEHEAAKDAEAAEKEARQQRKLDYDAEVAEWAEQEERRVKRNQEGSVRWAAAVEAWKERKKQAKAEGIKDWEKENRIPKKTDPEFFQKATQKPKMKKAIELEQELKQEGNWTDSDDESNSGDEDN
;
A
#
# COMPACT_ATOMS: atom_id res chain seq x y z
N MET A 1 5.19 26.30 9.70
CA MET A 1 5.57 26.28 11.14
C MET A 1 4.37 26.82 11.91
N PRO A 2 3.68 26.04 12.77
CA PRO A 2 2.59 26.58 13.56
C PRO A 2 3.17 27.56 14.58
N THR A 3 2.83 28.84 14.44
CA THR A 3 3.10 29.89 15.41
C THR A 3 2.18 29.68 16.60
N ALA A 4 2.73 29.14 17.70
CA ALA A 4 2.02 29.13 18.97
C ALA A 4 2.05 30.56 19.53
N GLU A 5 1.06 31.36 19.14
CA GLU A 5 0.81 32.65 19.75
C GLU A 5 0.42 32.42 21.21
N ILE A 6 1.34 32.70 22.13
CA ILE A 6 1.07 32.70 23.57
C ILE A 6 0.05 33.81 23.79
N SER A 7 -1.21 33.41 23.99
CA SER A 7 -2.32 34.32 24.20
C SER A 7 -1.99 35.31 25.33
N PRO A 8 -2.20 36.62 25.15
CA PRO A 8 -1.88 37.61 26.17
C PRO A 8 -2.68 37.31 27.44
N VAL A 9 -1.96 37.09 28.54
CA VAL A 9 -2.57 36.88 29.86
C VAL A 9 -3.42 38.10 30.18
N LYS A 10 -4.74 37.90 30.25
CA LYS A 10 -5.75 38.92 30.55
C LYS A 10 -5.47 39.46 31.96
N GLN A 11 -4.74 40.56 32.06
CA GLN A 11 -4.54 41.24 33.35
C GLN A 11 -5.90 41.67 33.86
N ARG A 12 -6.34 41.08 34.98
CA ARG A 12 -7.58 41.47 35.64
C ARG A 12 -7.42 42.93 36.06
N GLY A 13 -8.14 43.81 35.38
CA GLY A 13 -8.21 45.22 35.71
C GLY A 13 -8.75 45.38 37.12
N ASN A 14 -7.86 45.69 38.07
CA ASN A 14 -8.24 46.09 39.41
C ASN A 14 -7.27 47.17 39.91
N LYS A 15 -7.85 48.36 40.09
CA LYS A 15 -7.52 49.45 41.00
C LYS A 15 -6.17 50.19 40.85
N LYS A 16 -6.34 51.44 40.40
CA LYS A 16 -5.79 52.70 40.92
C LYS A 16 -4.35 52.69 41.42
N GLU A 17 -3.52 53.39 40.65
CA GLU A 17 -2.37 54.18 41.11
C GLU A 17 -1.47 53.48 42.13
N ASN A 18 -0.69 52.50 41.65
CA ASN A 18 0.63 52.29 42.24
C ASN A 18 1.40 53.58 41.94
N THR A 19 1.42 54.50 42.91
CA THR A 19 2.35 55.61 42.92
C THR A 19 3.73 54.97 42.77
N ASP A 20 4.39 55.21 41.64
CA ASP A 20 5.70 54.65 41.39
C ASP A 20 6.62 55.11 42.51
N LEU A 21 7.09 54.18 43.35
CA LEU A 21 7.87 54.47 44.55
C LEU A 21 9.17 55.22 44.20
N HIS A 22 9.61 55.10 42.94
CA HIS A 22 10.74 55.81 42.34
C HIS A 22 10.44 57.29 42.04
N THR A 23 9.17 57.70 42.01
CA THR A 23 8.70 59.06 41.67
C THR A 23 8.24 59.88 42.88
N ILE A 24 8.22 59.28 44.06
CA ILE A 24 7.83 59.97 45.29
C ILE A 24 8.94 60.96 45.69
N GLU A 25 8.56 62.21 45.96
CA GLU A 25 9.48 63.24 46.43
C GLU A 25 10.14 62.83 47.76
N VAL A 26 11.47 62.82 47.77
CA VAL A 26 12.29 62.46 48.93
C VAL A 26 12.43 63.65 49.86
N LYS A 27 12.03 63.49 51.13
CA LYS A 27 12.14 64.53 52.16
C LYS A 27 13.34 64.31 53.07
N THR A 28 13.76 63.06 53.27
CA THR A 28 14.86 62.70 54.18
C THR A 28 16.01 61.98 53.47
N TRP A 29 17.24 62.07 54.00
CA TRP A 29 18.40 61.33 53.47
C TRP A 29 18.17 59.80 53.48
N LEU A 30 17.43 59.28 54.46
CA LEU A 30 17.19 57.85 54.62
C LEU A 30 16.26 57.33 53.51
N GLU A 31 15.23 58.12 53.17
CA GLU A 31 14.34 57.84 52.04
C GLU A 31 15.12 57.79 50.72
N ARG A 32 16.11 58.68 50.51
CA ARG A 32 16.99 58.63 49.33
C ARG A 32 17.73 57.29 49.24
N ARG A 33 18.36 56.87 50.34
CA ARG A 33 19.09 55.60 50.40
C ARG A 33 18.18 54.40 50.11
N PHE A 34 16.95 54.41 50.65
CA PHE A 34 15.99 53.35 50.37
C PHE A 34 15.53 53.34 48.91
N GLN A 35 15.33 54.50 48.29
CA GLN A 35 15.04 54.56 46.86
C GLN A 35 16.19 54.01 46.00
N GLU A 36 17.45 54.36 46.33
CA GLU A 36 18.62 53.81 45.64
C GLU A 36 18.68 52.28 45.75
N GLU A 37 18.49 51.74 46.96
CA GLU A 37 18.47 50.29 47.19
C GLU A 37 17.30 49.61 46.47
N LEU A 38 16.13 50.24 46.44
CA LEU A 38 14.95 49.75 45.72
C LEU A 38 15.22 49.64 44.21
N VAL A 39 15.87 50.65 43.61
CA VAL A 39 16.26 50.62 42.19
C VAL A 39 17.20 49.44 41.90
N VAL A 40 18.20 49.22 42.75
CA VAL A 40 19.14 48.10 42.62
C VAL A 40 18.40 46.77 42.73
N LYS A 41 17.53 46.61 43.72
CA LYS A 41 16.73 45.38 43.88
C LYS A 41 15.75 45.14 42.74
N ASP A 42 15.12 46.19 42.22
CA ASP A 42 14.26 46.07 41.05
C ASP A 42 15.05 45.66 39.80
N ALA A 43 16.27 46.18 39.62
CA ALA A 43 17.15 45.77 38.53
C ALA A 43 17.56 44.29 38.66
N GLU A 44 17.95 43.83 39.87
CA GLU A 44 18.24 42.43 40.16
C GLU A 44 17.03 41.52 39.86
N ILE A 45 15.84 41.90 40.32
CA ILE A 45 14.60 41.15 40.10
C ILE A 45 14.27 41.09 38.61
N LYS A 46 14.41 42.20 37.87
CA LYS A 46 14.18 42.24 36.42
C LYS A 46 15.16 41.31 35.70
N HIS A 47 16.43 41.32 36.08
CA HIS A 47 17.45 40.42 35.52
C HIS A 47 17.12 38.95 35.79
N LEU A 48 16.81 38.59 37.04
CA LEU A 48 16.45 37.22 37.42
C LEU A 48 15.18 36.75 36.71
N LYS A 49 14.17 37.61 36.57
CA LYS A 49 12.95 37.31 35.81
C LYS A 49 13.26 37.02 34.34
N GLY A 50 14.12 37.84 33.72
CA GLY A 50 14.58 37.61 32.34
C GLY A 50 15.31 36.27 32.19
N TYR A 51 16.21 35.96 33.13
CA TYR A 51 16.95 34.69 33.14
C TYR A 51 16.03 33.46 33.30
N ILE A 52 15.06 33.52 34.22
CA ILE A 52 14.07 32.45 34.41
C ILE A 52 13.23 32.26 33.15
N LEU A 53 12.80 33.35 32.50
CA LEU A 53 12.05 33.29 31.25
C LEU A 53 12.87 32.62 30.13
N GLN A 54 14.16 32.94 30.05
CA GLN A 54 15.09 32.30 29.10
C GLN A 54 15.19 30.79 29.38
N LEU A 55 15.40 30.36 30.63
CA LEU A 55 15.45 28.95 30.99
C LEU A 55 14.14 28.22 30.66
N GLN A 56 13.00 28.83 30.97
CA GLN A 56 11.69 28.26 30.64
C GLN A 56 11.51 28.07 29.13
N SER A 57 11.89 29.07 28.32
CA SER A 57 11.80 28.97 26.87
C SER A 57 12.70 27.87 26.30
N GLN A 58 13.92 27.70 26.84
CA GLN A 58 14.82 26.61 26.47
C GLN A 58 14.23 25.24 26.81
N MET A 59 13.66 25.07 28.01
CA MET A 59 13.01 23.82 28.40
C MET A 59 11.83 23.45 27.50
N VAL A 60 10.99 24.43 27.13
CA VAL A 60 9.89 24.22 26.19
C VAL A 60 10.41 23.78 24.82
N LEU A 61 11.44 24.46 24.29
CA LEU A 61 12.04 24.12 23.01
C LEU A 61 12.64 22.70 23.01
N GLN A 62 13.39 22.33 24.06
CA GLN A 62 13.94 20.99 24.23
C GLN A 62 12.83 19.93 24.29
N ARG A 63 11.73 20.20 25.01
CA ARG A 63 10.60 19.27 25.09
C ARG A 63 9.94 19.06 23.74
N VAL A 64 9.74 20.12 22.96
CA VAL A 64 9.18 20.04 21.60
C VAL A 64 10.10 19.25 20.68
N TYR A 65 11.41 19.54 20.71
CA TYR A 65 12.41 18.82 19.93
C TYR A 65 12.44 17.32 20.27
N CYS A 66 12.55 16.96 21.54
CA CYS A 66 12.54 15.57 21.99
C CYS A 66 11.24 14.84 21.59
N ALA A 67 10.09 15.52 21.64
CA ALA A 67 8.84 14.95 21.17
C ALA A 67 8.84 14.68 19.66
N GLN A 68 9.40 15.58 18.84
CA GLN A 68 9.55 15.38 17.40
C GLN A 68 10.49 14.21 17.08
N VAL A 69 11.66 14.15 17.72
CA VAL A 69 12.62 13.05 17.53
C VAL A 69 11.99 11.71 17.89
N ARG A 70 11.30 11.62 19.04
CA ARG A 70 10.59 10.39 19.44
C ARG A 70 9.52 9.96 18.43
N ARG A 71 8.76 10.92 17.87
CA ARG A 71 7.78 10.62 16.81
C ARG A 71 8.44 10.09 15.55
N GLN A 72 9.55 10.70 15.13
CA GLN A 72 10.30 10.24 13.95
C GLN A 72 10.89 8.85 14.17
N LEU A 73 11.47 8.58 15.35
CA LEU A 73 11.99 7.27 15.72
C LEU A 73 10.89 6.20 15.68
N LYS A 74 9.77 6.45 16.37
CA LYS A 74 8.60 5.56 16.36
C LYS A 74 8.05 5.31 14.96
N ALA A 75 8.04 6.34 14.10
CA ALA A 75 7.61 6.18 12.71
C ALA A 75 8.57 5.33 11.89
N LYS A 76 9.89 5.43 12.13
CA LYS A 76 10.91 4.58 11.49
C LYS A 76 10.79 3.13 11.99
N GLU A 77 10.66 2.92 13.30
CA GLU A 77 10.47 1.61 13.91
C GLU A 77 9.22 0.92 13.36
N LYS A 78 8.06 1.60 13.37
CA LYS A 78 6.82 1.06 12.80
C LYS A 78 6.92 0.77 11.30
N LYS A 79 7.70 1.55 10.55
CA LYS A 79 7.96 1.27 9.13
C LYS A 79 8.88 0.06 8.94
N ALA A 80 9.85 -0.17 9.83
CA ALA A 80 10.71 -1.34 9.82
C ALA A 80 9.92 -2.61 10.15
N GLU A 81 9.12 -2.58 11.22
CA GLU A 81 8.20 -3.66 11.60
C GLU A 81 7.26 -4.04 10.45
N LYS A 82 6.55 -3.06 9.88
CA LYS A 82 5.58 -3.30 8.79
C LYS A 82 6.19 -3.85 7.51
N LYS A 83 7.46 -3.53 7.22
CA LYS A 83 8.12 -4.00 6.01
C LYS A 83 8.71 -5.40 6.16
N GLY A 84 8.50 -6.07 7.30
CA GLY A 84 9.21 -7.32 7.62
C GLY A 84 10.73 -7.13 7.70
N LYS A 85 11.20 -5.89 7.60
CA LYS A 85 12.61 -5.53 7.61
C LYS A 85 13.00 -5.24 9.05
N GLN A 86 13.03 -6.27 9.88
CA GLN A 86 14.19 -6.44 10.75
C GLN A 86 15.37 -6.65 9.81
N GLY A 87 15.83 -5.54 9.24
CA GLY A 87 16.51 -5.54 7.95
C GLY A 87 17.87 -6.19 8.05
N GLY A 88 17.98 -7.44 7.60
CA GLY A 88 19.25 -8.10 7.29
C GLY A 88 20.29 -8.16 8.42
N ARG A 89 19.93 -7.74 9.63
CA ARG A 89 20.79 -7.66 10.78
C ARG A 89 20.37 -8.77 11.71
N ILE A 90 21.22 -9.79 11.73
CA ILE A 90 21.26 -10.92 12.66
C ILE A 90 21.10 -10.47 14.14
N LEU A 91 21.42 -9.20 14.46
CA LEU A 91 21.27 -8.61 15.79
C LEU A 91 20.47 -7.30 15.72
N GLY A 92 19.17 -7.38 15.99
CA GLY A 92 18.22 -6.26 15.94
C GLY A 92 18.50 -5.13 16.95
N ASP A 93 19.27 -5.40 17.99
CA ASP A 93 19.46 -4.47 19.12
C ASP A 93 20.61 -3.45 18.91
N GLY A 94 21.43 -3.64 17.88
CA GLY A 94 22.59 -2.77 17.61
C GLY A 94 23.71 -2.83 18.65
N GLN A 95 23.57 -3.62 19.71
CA GLN A 95 24.64 -3.93 20.64
C GLN A 95 25.55 -4.99 20.06
N GLY A 96 26.87 -4.76 20.12
CA GLY A 96 27.87 -5.77 19.80
C GLY A 96 27.78 -6.90 20.81
N ARG A 97 27.17 -8.03 20.44
CA ARG A 97 27.22 -9.26 21.23
C ARG A 97 28.50 -10.03 20.84
N LEU A 98 29.15 -10.67 21.82
CA LEU A 98 30.27 -11.56 21.54
C LEU A 98 29.78 -12.72 20.65
N LEU A 99 30.28 -12.80 19.41
CA LEU A 99 29.85 -13.74 18.38
C LEU A 99 30.44 -15.16 18.54
N THR A 100 30.72 -15.58 19.78
CA THR A 100 31.43 -16.84 20.07
C THR A 100 30.52 -18.02 20.40
N GLY A 101 29.20 -17.89 20.22
CA GLY A 101 28.22 -18.95 20.51
C GLY A 101 27.70 -19.66 19.25
N SER A 102 27.48 -20.98 19.35
CA SER A 102 26.80 -21.82 18.35
C SER A 102 25.43 -21.29 17.91
N VAL A 103 24.79 -20.48 18.75
CA VAL A 103 23.52 -19.80 18.47
C VAL A 103 23.62 -18.82 17.30
N VAL A 104 24.74 -18.13 17.13
CA VAL A 104 24.91 -17.15 16.05
C VAL A 104 24.98 -17.84 14.69
N PHE A 105 25.69 -18.97 14.61
CA PHE A 105 25.80 -19.75 13.37
C PHE A 105 24.43 -20.24 12.91
N LYS A 106 23.62 -20.82 13.80
CA LYS A 106 22.24 -21.21 13.48
C LYS A 106 21.40 -20.04 12.96
N LEU A 107 21.55 -18.87 13.56
CA LEU A 107 20.79 -17.68 13.15
C LEU A 107 21.25 -17.13 11.80
N VAL A 108 22.53 -17.28 11.44
CA VAL A 108 23.05 -16.99 10.11
C VAL A 108 22.47 -17.97 9.09
N ASP A 109 22.52 -19.27 9.38
CA ASP A 109 22.01 -20.33 8.50
C ASP A 109 20.51 -20.14 8.23
N GLU A 110 19.71 -19.89 9.27
CA GLU A 110 18.27 -19.60 9.14
C GLU A 110 18.00 -18.37 8.28
N HIS A 111 18.82 -17.33 8.44
CA HIS A 111 18.67 -16.08 7.68
C HIS A 111 19.11 -16.23 6.22
N GLU A 112 20.14 -17.02 5.93
CA GLU A 112 20.55 -17.36 4.57
C GLU A 112 19.48 -18.22 3.88
N ALA A 113 18.99 -19.27 4.56
CA ALA A 113 17.90 -20.10 4.06
C ALA A 113 16.62 -19.27 3.77
N ALA A 114 16.28 -18.31 4.64
CA ALA A 114 15.15 -17.42 4.43
C ALA A 114 15.34 -16.50 3.21
N LYS A 115 16.56 -16.00 2.97
CA LYS A 115 16.87 -15.18 1.79
C LYS A 115 16.80 -15.99 0.51
N ASP A 116 17.31 -17.21 0.53
CA ASP A 116 17.26 -18.11 -0.63
C ASP A 116 15.82 -18.47 -0.97
N ALA A 117 14.99 -18.74 0.04
CA ALA A 117 13.55 -18.95 -0.14
C ALA A 117 12.84 -17.71 -0.71
N GLU A 118 13.14 -16.50 -0.22
CA GLU A 118 12.58 -15.25 -0.77
C GLU A 118 13.01 -15.01 -2.22
N ALA A 119 14.27 -15.30 -2.55
CA ALA A 119 14.79 -15.20 -3.91
C ALA A 119 14.08 -16.18 -4.85
N ALA A 120 13.95 -17.45 -4.45
CA ALA A 120 13.23 -18.46 -5.21
C ALA A 120 11.75 -18.11 -5.40
N GLU A 121 11.06 -17.60 -4.38
CA GLU A 121 9.66 -17.17 -4.50
C GLU A 121 9.52 -16.00 -5.49
N LYS A 122 10.46 -15.07 -5.46
CA LYS A 122 10.51 -13.93 -6.38
C LYS A 122 10.75 -14.38 -7.82
N GLU A 123 11.65 -15.32 -8.05
CA GLU A 123 11.89 -15.91 -9.36
C GLU A 123 10.67 -16.66 -9.87
N ALA A 124 10.05 -17.50 -9.05
CA ALA A 124 8.81 -18.20 -9.39
C ALA A 124 7.66 -17.21 -9.71
N ARG A 125 7.61 -16.06 -9.03
CA ARG A 125 6.63 -15.00 -9.35
C ARG A 125 6.93 -14.33 -10.69
N GLN A 126 8.20 -14.16 -11.05
CA GLN A 126 8.59 -13.60 -12.35
C GLN A 126 8.28 -14.57 -13.48
N GLN A 127 8.61 -15.86 -13.33
CA GLN A 127 8.29 -16.90 -14.31
C GLN A 127 6.79 -16.95 -14.58
N ARG A 128 5.95 -17.04 -13.54
CA ARG A 128 4.48 -17.00 -13.68
C ARG A 128 3.96 -15.79 -14.44
N LYS A 129 4.62 -14.64 -14.29
CA LYS A 129 4.26 -13.44 -15.05
C LYS A 129 4.63 -13.58 -16.53
N LEU A 130 5.82 -14.11 -16.82
CA LEU A 130 6.27 -14.35 -18.20
C LEU A 130 5.36 -15.36 -18.90
N ASP A 131 4.99 -16.44 -18.24
CA ASP A 131 4.08 -17.45 -18.78
C ASP A 131 2.71 -16.85 -19.10
N TYR A 132 2.16 -16.06 -18.17
CA TYR A 132 0.91 -15.33 -18.40
C TYR A 132 1.01 -14.32 -19.55
N ASP A 133 2.11 -13.57 -19.63
CA ASP A 133 2.32 -12.60 -20.70
C ASP A 133 2.42 -13.32 -22.07
N ALA A 134 3.00 -14.52 -22.12
CA ALA A 134 3.03 -15.37 -23.31
C ALA A 134 1.63 -15.88 -23.70
N GLU A 135 0.84 -16.41 -22.76
CA GLU A 135 -0.54 -16.84 -23.02
C GLU A 135 -1.42 -15.70 -23.53
N VAL A 136 -1.25 -14.49 -22.98
CA VAL A 136 -1.98 -13.30 -23.42
C VAL A 136 -1.58 -12.88 -24.82
N ALA A 137 -0.30 -13.01 -25.19
CA ALA A 137 0.17 -12.73 -26.54
C ALA A 137 -0.45 -13.70 -27.56
N GLU A 138 -0.45 -15.01 -27.27
CA GLU A 138 -1.09 -16.02 -28.12
C GLU A 138 -2.59 -15.76 -28.28
N TRP A 139 -3.28 -15.42 -27.18
CA TRP A 139 -4.69 -15.05 -27.22
C TRP A 139 -4.94 -13.81 -28.10
N ALA A 140 -4.07 -12.80 -28.02
CA ALA A 140 -4.20 -11.59 -28.83
C ALA A 140 -4.06 -11.87 -30.33
N GLU A 141 -3.13 -12.74 -30.73
CA GLU A 141 -3.00 -13.17 -32.13
C GLU A 141 -4.24 -13.92 -32.63
N GLN A 142 -4.78 -14.83 -31.81
CA GLN A 142 -6.01 -15.56 -32.15
C GLN A 142 -7.21 -14.61 -32.29
N GLU A 143 -7.30 -13.63 -31.41
CA GLU A 143 -8.36 -12.62 -31.42
C GLU A 143 -8.26 -11.73 -32.66
N GLU A 144 -7.06 -11.33 -33.08
CA GLU A 144 -6.85 -10.59 -34.32
C GLU A 144 -7.30 -11.42 -35.54
N ARG A 145 -6.93 -12.70 -35.61
CA ARG A 145 -7.38 -13.62 -36.67
C ARG A 145 -8.90 -13.77 -36.67
N ARG A 146 -9.53 -13.87 -35.50
CA ARG A 146 -10.98 -13.93 -35.36
C ARG A 146 -11.66 -12.67 -35.85
N VAL A 147 -11.14 -11.49 -35.50
CA VAL A 147 -11.67 -10.20 -35.94
C VAL A 147 -11.62 -10.10 -37.46
N LYS A 148 -10.50 -10.48 -38.10
CA LYS A 148 -10.37 -10.53 -39.57
C LYS A 148 -11.41 -11.47 -40.20
N ARG A 149 -11.56 -12.69 -39.69
CA ARG A 149 -12.59 -13.64 -40.18
C ARG A 149 -14.02 -13.10 -40.02
N ASN A 150 -14.30 -12.41 -38.91
CA ASN A 150 -15.62 -11.80 -38.70
C ASN A 150 -15.87 -10.59 -39.60
N GLN A 151 -14.84 -9.84 -39.98
CA GLN A 151 -14.95 -8.79 -40.99
C GLN A 151 -15.32 -9.40 -42.34
N GLU A 152 -14.61 -10.44 -42.78
CA GLU A 152 -14.94 -11.20 -44.00
C GLU A 152 -16.35 -11.80 -43.93
N GLY A 153 -16.71 -12.39 -42.79
CA GLY A 153 -18.05 -12.91 -42.52
C GLY A 153 -19.13 -11.84 -42.60
N SER A 154 -18.85 -10.61 -42.13
CA SER A 154 -19.77 -9.48 -42.26
C SER A 154 -19.96 -9.04 -43.71
N VAL A 155 -18.92 -9.12 -44.55
CA VAL A 155 -19.02 -8.85 -46.00
C VAL A 155 -19.86 -9.92 -46.68
N ARG A 156 -19.61 -11.20 -46.39
CA ARG A 156 -20.40 -12.33 -46.92
C ARG A 156 -21.86 -12.26 -46.49
N TRP A 157 -22.12 -11.90 -45.24
CA TRP A 157 -23.46 -11.70 -44.72
C TRP A 157 -24.19 -10.57 -45.47
N ALA A 158 -23.52 -9.43 -45.68
CA ALA A 158 -24.11 -8.32 -46.45
C ALA A 158 -24.47 -8.77 -47.88
N ALA A 159 -23.58 -9.49 -48.56
CA ALA A 159 -23.85 -10.05 -49.89
C ALA A 159 -25.02 -11.05 -49.88
N ALA A 160 -25.10 -11.93 -48.88
CA ALA A 160 -26.20 -12.88 -48.72
C ALA A 160 -27.54 -12.18 -48.46
N VAL A 161 -27.54 -11.09 -47.69
CA VAL A 161 -28.73 -10.26 -47.45
C VAL A 161 -29.17 -9.53 -48.73
N GLU A 162 -28.24 -9.00 -49.53
CA GLU A 162 -28.59 -8.41 -50.82
C GLU A 162 -29.16 -9.45 -51.80
N ALA A 163 -28.52 -10.62 -51.93
CA ALA A 163 -29.05 -11.72 -52.74
C ALA A 163 -30.44 -12.18 -52.26
N TRP A 164 -30.67 -12.23 -50.94
CA TRP A 164 -31.98 -12.51 -50.38
C TRP A 164 -33.01 -11.43 -50.74
N LYS A 165 -32.64 -10.15 -50.70
CA LYS A 165 -33.52 -9.04 -51.12
C LYS A 165 -33.87 -9.12 -52.60
N GLU A 166 -32.93 -9.49 -53.46
CA GLU A 166 -33.17 -9.68 -54.90
C GLU A 166 -34.17 -10.82 -55.14
N ARG A 167 -33.96 -11.97 -54.50
CA ARG A 167 -34.90 -13.11 -54.57
C ARG A 167 -36.29 -12.74 -54.03
N LYS A 168 -36.35 -11.97 -52.94
CA LYS A 168 -37.61 -11.46 -52.40
C LYS A 168 -38.34 -10.55 -53.39
N LYS A 169 -37.61 -9.67 -54.10
CA LYS A 169 -38.19 -8.80 -55.14
C LYS A 169 -38.74 -9.63 -56.31
N GLN A 170 -38.02 -10.66 -56.74
CA GLN A 170 -38.45 -11.58 -57.80
C GLN A 170 -39.72 -12.36 -57.38
N ALA A 171 -39.71 -12.98 -56.20
CA ALA A 171 -40.87 -13.71 -55.68
C ALA A 171 -42.12 -12.83 -55.50
N LYS A 172 -41.92 -11.55 -55.14
CA LYS A 172 -43.01 -10.57 -55.07
C LYS A 172 -43.57 -10.22 -56.45
N ALA A 173 -42.73 -10.12 -57.48
CA ALA A 173 -43.19 -9.91 -58.86
C ALA A 173 -43.96 -11.13 -59.40
N GLU A 174 -43.59 -12.33 -58.97
CA GLU A 174 -44.26 -13.60 -59.31
C GLU A 174 -45.52 -13.88 -58.47
N GLY A 175 -45.80 -13.07 -57.44
CA GLY A 175 -47.01 -13.19 -56.63
C GLY A 175 -47.01 -14.34 -55.62
N ILE A 176 -45.84 -14.88 -55.25
CA ILE A 176 -45.72 -16.00 -54.30
C ILE A 176 -46.07 -15.51 -52.88
N LYS A 177 -47.21 -15.96 -52.36
CA LYS A 177 -47.65 -15.72 -50.99
C LYS A 177 -46.85 -16.64 -50.04
N ASP A 178 -46.42 -16.12 -48.89
CA ASP A 178 -45.66 -16.84 -47.83
C ASP A 178 -44.17 -17.17 -48.10
N TRP A 179 -43.56 -16.62 -49.16
CA TRP A 179 -42.13 -16.84 -49.49
C TRP A 179 -41.15 -16.58 -48.31
N GLU A 180 -41.46 -15.59 -47.46
CA GLU A 180 -40.61 -15.23 -46.31
C GLU A 180 -40.60 -16.27 -45.18
N LYS A 181 -41.62 -17.12 -45.10
CA LYS A 181 -41.70 -18.20 -44.11
C LYS A 181 -40.71 -19.32 -44.45
N GLU A 182 -40.54 -19.58 -45.74
CA GLU A 182 -39.64 -20.59 -46.30
C GLU A 182 -38.20 -20.07 -46.47
N ASN A 183 -38.04 -18.79 -46.80
CA ASN A 183 -36.75 -18.14 -47.00
C ASN A 183 -36.47 -17.12 -45.90
N ARG A 184 -36.00 -17.59 -44.73
CA ARG A 184 -35.64 -16.71 -43.62
C ARG A 184 -34.46 -15.80 -43.99
N ILE A 185 -34.49 -14.58 -43.45
CA ILE A 185 -33.40 -13.61 -43.59
C ILE A 185 -32.13 -14.17 -42.93
N PRO A 186 -30.97 -14.19 -43.61
CA PRO A 186 -29.69 -14.57 -43.01
C PRO A 186 -29.38 -13.74 -41.77
N LYS A 187 -29.05 -14.35 -40.63
CA LYS A 187 -28.74 -13.61 -39.40
C LYS A 187 -27.24 -13.42 -39.26
N LYS A 188 -26.85 -12.24 -38.78
CA LYS A 188 -25.43 -11.94 -38.52
C LYS A 188 -24.81 -12.82 -37.44
N THR A 189 -25.63 -13.42 -36.57
CA THR A 189 -25.21 -14.31 -35.48
C THR A 189 -25.00 -15.76 -35.92
N ASP A 190 -25.32 -16.09 -37.18
CA ASP A 190 -25.17 -17.46 -37.65
C ASP A 190 -23.67 -17.83 -37.69
N PRO A 191 -23.29 -19.07 -37.31
CA PRO A 191 -21.88 -19.49 -37.20
C PRO A 191 -21.08 -19.32 -38.50
N GLU A 192 -21.75 -19.29 -39.64
CA GLU A 192 -21.17 -19.06 -40.97
C GLU A 192 -20.61 -17.64 -41.14
N PHE A 193 -21.20 -16.66 -40.46
CA PHE A 193 -20.84 -15.24 -40.58
C PHE A 193 -20.15 -14.67 -39.34
N PHE A 194 -20.28 -15.32 -38.19
CA PHE A 194 -19.76 -14.80 -36.93
C PHE A 194 -19.21 -15.90 -36.02
N GLN A 195 -17.97 -15.69 -35.58
CA GLN A 195 -17.31 -16.48 -34.56
C GLN A 195 -17.29 -15.73 -33.23
N LYS A 196 -17.77 -16.40 -32.17
CA LYS A 196 -17.77 -15.85 -30.80
C LYS A 196 -16.34 -15.66 -30.29
N ALA A 197 -16.14 -14.64 -29.44
CA ALA A 197 -14.84 -14.37 -28.83
C ALA A 197 -14.43 -15.49 -27.87
N THR A 198 -13.15 -15.86 -27.91
CA THR A 198 -12.54 -16.73 -26.89
C THR A 198 -12.32 -15.92 -25.62
N GLN A 199 -12.44 -16.57 -24.46
CA GLN A 199 -12.23 -15.88 -23.19
C GLN A 199 -10.77 -15.48 -23.05
N LYS A 200 -10.52 -14.24 -22.60
CA LYS A 200 -9.17 -13.76 -22.33
C LYS A 200 -8.58 -14.55 -21.13
N PRO A 201 -7.33 -15.04 -21.23
CA PRO A 201 -6.61 -15.61 -20.10
C PRO A 201 -6.67 -14.67 -18.89
N LYS A 202 -6.92 -15.24 -17.71
CA LYS A 202 -6.97 -14.50 -16.44
C LYS A 202 -5.79 -14.91 -15.61
N MET A 203 -5.08 -13.93 -15.04
CA MET A 203 -4.02 -14.20 -14.08
C MET A 203 -4.66 -14.86 -12.85
N LYS A 204 -4.34 -16.14 -12.61
CA LYS A 204 -4.82 -16.87 -11.42
C LYS A 204 -4.40 -16.09 -10.17
N LYS A 205 -5.30 -15.96 -9.20
CA LYS A 205 -4.95 -15.29 -7.94
C LYS A 205 -3.99 -16.18 -7.16
N ALA A 206 -3.02 -15.58 -6.47
CA ALA A 206 -2.01 -16.32 -5.71
C ALA A 206 -2.61 -17.34 -4.71
N ILE A 207 -3.80 -17.06 -4.18
CA ILE A 207 -4.54 -17.93 -3.25
C ILE A 207 -5.04 -19.21 -3.94
N GLU A 208 -5.51 -19.14 -5.19
CA GLU A 208 -5.99 -20.32 -5.93
C GLU A 208 -4.82 -21.24 -6.31
N LEU A 209 -3.66 -20.65 -6.64
CA LEU A 209 -2.47 -21.42 -7.01
C LEU A 209 -1.87 -22.19 -5.82
N GLU A 210 -1.91 -21.58 -4.63
CA GLU A 210 -1.43 -22.24 -3.39
C GLU A 210 -2.37 -23.38 -2.95
N GLN A 211 -3.65 -23.31 -3.32
CA GLN A 211 -4.62 -24.39 -3.09
C GLN A 211 -4.43 -25.57 -4.04
N GLU A 212 -4.09 -25.33 -5.31
CA GLU A 212 -3.75 -26.39 -6.29
C GLU A 212 -2.45 -27.12 -5.91
N LEU A 213 -1.39 -26.40 -5.53
CA LEU A 213 -0.13 -27.00 -5.05
C LEU A 213 -0.30 -27.88 -3.80
N LYS A 214 -1.25 -27.54 -2.91
CA LYS A 214 -1.58 -28.37 -1.74
C LYS A 214 -2.41 -29.60 -2.10
N GLN A 215 -3.13 -29.58 -3.22
CA GLN A 215 -3.89 -30.75 -3.71
C GLN A 215 -3.03 -31.72 -4.51
N GLU A 216 -2.04 -31.24 -5.27
CA GLU A 216 -1.12 -32.09 -6.03
C GLU A 216 -0.03 -32.76 -5.15
N GLY A 217 0.14 -32.32 -3.90
CA GLY A 217 1.06 -32.93 -2.92
C GLY A 217 0.48 -34.12 -2.14
N ASN A 218 -0.78 -34.52 -2.37
CA ASN A 218 -1.34 -35.73 -1.78
C ASN A 218 -0.89 -36.96 -2.57
N TRP A 219 0.42 -37.26 -2.52
CA TRP A 219 0.92 -38.60 -2.82
C TRP A 219 0.28 -39.53 -1.80
N THR A 220 -0.71 -40.30 -2.25
CA THR A 220 -1.20 -41.47 -1.54
C THR A 220 0.00 -42.39 -1.35
N ASP A 221 0.56 -42.37 -0.15
CA ASP A 221 1.39 -43.46 0.37
C ASP A 221 0.48 -44.68 0.41
N SER A 222 0.46 -45.40 -0.70
CA SER A 222 -0.24 -46.67 -0.82
C SER A 222 0.64 -47.67 -0.08
N ASP A 223 0.48 -47.69 1.25
CA ASP A 223 0.98 -48.75 2.12
C ASP A 223 0.45 -50.09 1.58
N ASP A 224 1.31 -50.76 0.83
CA ASP A 224 1.16 -52.14 0.39
C ASP A 224 1.37 -53.04 1.62
N GLU A 225 0.29 -53.24 2.39
CA GLU A 225 0.26 -54.21 3.48
C GLU A 225 0.50 -55.62 2.93
N SER A 226 1.77 -56.01 2.92
CA SER A 226 2.19 -57.40 2.79
C SER A 226 1.64 -58.19 3.98
N ASN A 227 0.47 -58.79 3.78
CA ASN A 227 -0.15 -59.79 4.63
C ASN A 227 0.75 -61.04 4.72
N SER A 228 1.65 -61.09 5.70
CA SER A 228 2.37 -62.31 6.05
C SER A 228 1.44 -63.19 6.89
N GLY A 229 0.81 -64.16 6.24
CA GLY A 229 0.07 -65.22 6.90
C GLY A 229 1.00 -66.13 7.71
N ASP A 230 0.91 -66.02 9.04
CA ASP A 230 1.30 -67.08 9.96
C ASP A 230 0.09 -68.02 10.13
N GLU A 231 0.15 -69.17 9.47
CA GLU A 231 -0.69 -70.34 9.77
C GLU A 231 0.05 -71.23 10.77
N ASP A 232 -0.37 -71.17 12.03
CA ASP A 232 -0.13 -72.24 13.02
C ASP A 232 -1.44 -72.48 13.78
N ASN A 233 -2.16 -73.55 13.41
CA ASN A 233 -2.67 -74.61 14.31
C ASN A 233 -3.46 -75.68 13.53
#